data_AF-A0A0S7WLD5-F1
#
_entry.id   AF-A0A0S7WLD5-F1
#
_cell.length_a   1.000
_cell.length_b   1.000
_cell.length_c   1.000
_cell.angle_alpha   90.00
_cell.angle_beta   90.00
_cell.angle_gamma   90.00
#
_symmetry.space_group_name_H-M   'P 1'
#
loop_
_entity.id
_entity.type
_entity.pdbx_description
1 polymer ?
#
loop_
_entity_poly.entity_id
_entity_poly.type
_entity_poly.pdbx_seq_one_letter_code
_entity_poly.pdbx_strand_id
1 'polypeptide(L)' 'MNKKVTIYTKTGCPYCVAAKEDLDRRNIRFEEINVYEKPEAKKKVVELAGRRLVPVIVDGDNITVGFQGGG' A
#
# COMPACT_ATOMS: atom_id res chain seq x y z
N MET A 1 10.06 6.61 -18.23
CA MET A 1 9.29 5.51 -17.61
C MET A 1 8.86 5.96 -16.22
N ASN A 2 7.63 6.46 -16.09
CA ASN A 2 7.11 6.94 -14.81
C ASN A 2 6.62 5.73 -14.00
N LYS A 3 7.50 5.16 -13.17
CA LYS A 3 7.08 4.20 -12.15
C LYS A 3 6.05 4.89 -11.26
N LYS A 4 4.81 4.41 -11.31
CA LYS A 4 3.73 4.87 -10.43
C LYS A 4 3.75 3.98 -9.21
N VAL A 5 3.95 4.59 -8.05
CA VAL A 5 3.81 3.89 -6.77
C VAL A 5 2.33 3.88 -6.39
N THR A 6 1.81 2.75 -5.97
CA THR A 6 0.45 2.62 -5.46
C THR A 6 0.52 2.02 -4.08
N ILE A 7 -0.07 2.69 -3.09
CA ILE A 7 -0.17 2.19 -1.73
C ILE A 7 -1.63 1.85 -1.42
N TYR A 8 -1.85 0.60 -1.07
CA TYR A 8 -3.14 0.12 -0.57
C TYR A 8 -3.18 0.29 0.93
N THR A 9 -4.11 1.10 1.40
CA THR A 9 -4.31 1.42 2.81
C THR A 9 -5.69 0.99 3.27
N LYS A 10 -5.91 1.06 4.59
CA LYS A 10 -7.22 0.85 5.19
C LYS A 10 -7.49 1.91 6.25
N THR A 11 -8.75 2.35 6.36
CA THR A 11 -9.18 3.28 7.42
C THR A 11 -8.84 2.70 8.79
N GLY A 12 -8.23 3.52 9.67
CA GLY A 12 -7.90 3.13 11.04
C GLY A 12 -6.62 2.29 11.20
N CYS A 13 -5.74 2.25 10.19
CA CYS A 13 -4.47 1.53 10.31
C CYS A 13 -3.28 2.50 10.52
N PRO A 14 -2.63 2.47 11.71
CA PRO A 14 -1.49 3.36 11.98
C PRO A 14 -0.29 3.07 11.07
N TYR A 15 -0.06 1.79 10.71
CA TYR A 15 1.01 1.39 9.78
C TYR A 15 0.83 1.98 8.38
N CYS A 16 -0.41 2.17 7.93
CA CYS A 16 -0.67 2.81 6.64
C CYS A 16 -0.27 4.28 6.64
N VAL A 17 -0.49 4.99 7.76
CA VAL A 17 -0.08 6.38 7.92
C VAL A 17 1.44 6.49 7.86
N ALA A 18 2.15 5.67 8.66
CA ALA A 18 3.61 5.64 8.66
C ALA A 18 4.20 5.34 7.27
N ALA A 19 3.59 4.40 6.52
CA ALA A 19 4.01 4.08 5.17
C ALA A 19 3.88 5.27 4.20
N LYS A 20 2.76 5.99 4.27
CA LYS A 20 2.55 7.21 3.47
C LYS A 20 3.54 8.30 3.82
N GLU A 21 3.73 8.56 5.11
CA GLU A 21 4.68 9.57 5.57
C GLU A 21 6.11 9.25 5.16
N ASP A 22 6.48 7.96 5.11
CA ASP A 22 7.80 7.56 4.61
C ASP A 22 7.96 7.78 3.11
N LEU A 23 6.94 7.45 2.31
CA LEU A 23 6.94 7.75 0.88
C LEU A 23 6.95 9.25 0.60
N ASP A 24 6.19 10.04 1.36
CA ASP A 24 6.13 11.50 1.27
C ASP A 24 7.46 12.15 1.65
N ARG A 25 8.08 11.70 2.76
CA ARG A 25 9.45 12.11 3.15
C ARG A 25 10.47 11.82 2.07
N ARG A 26 10.32 10.71 1.34
CA ARG A 26 11.17 10.36 0.18
C ARG A 26 10.84 11.14 -1.09
N ASN A 27 9.84 12.03 -1.06
CA ASN A 27 9.32 12.75 -2.23
C ASN A 27 8.88 11.82 -3.37
N ILE A 28 8.43 10.62 -3.02
CA ILE A 28 7.95 9.64 -3.99
C ILE A 28 6.48 9.94 -4.27
N ARG A 29 6.10 10.07 -5.54
CA ARG A 29 4.69 10.18 -5.91
C ARG A 29 4.02 8.82 -5.82
N PHE A 30 3.06 8.70 -4.92
CA PHE A 30 2.25 7.50 -4.76
C PHE A 30 0.75 7.78 -4.84
N GLU A 31 -0.02 6.78 -5.25
CA GLU A 31 -1.47 6.79 -5.25
C GLU A 31 -1.99 5.99 -4.04
N GLU A 32 -2.76 6.62 -3.17
CA GLU A 32 -3.43 5.94 -2.06
C GLU A 32 -4.74 5.31 -2.51
N ILE A 33 -4.90 4.01 -2.25
CA ILE A 33 -6.14 3.27 -2.52
C ILE A 33 -6.65 2.62 -1.24
N ASN A 34 -7.79 3.09 -0.75
CA ASN A 34 -8.46 2.49 0.40
C ASN A 34 -9.19 1.20 0.02
N VAL A 35 -8.77 0.09 0.62
CA VAL A 35 -9.37 -1.24 0.36
C VAL A 35 -10.76 -1.42 0.98
N TYR A 36 -11.17 -0.55 1.91
CA TYR A 36 -12.53 -0.56 2.45
C TYR A 36 -13.52 0.14 1.52
N GLU A 37 -13.09 1.20 0.84
CA GLU A 37 -13.94 1.94 -0.08
C GLU A 37 -14.07 1.25 -1.44
N LYS A 38 -13.02 0.51 -1.85
CA LYS A 38 -12.99 -0.20 -3.13
C LYS A 38 -12.90 -1.72 -2.93
N PRO A 39 -13.97 -2.49 -3.20
CA PRO A 39 -13.92 -3.96 -3.10
C PRO A 39 -12.93 -4.58 -4.09
N GLU A 40 -12.68 -3.92 -5.23
CA GLU A 40 -11.66 -4.34 -6.20
C GLU A 40 -10.24 -4.24 -5.64
N ALA A 41 -9.94 -3.17 -4.92
CA ALA A 41 -8.64 -2.98 -4.26
C ALA A 41 -8.39 -4.05 -3.19
N LYS A 42 -9.44 -4.48 -2.48
CA LYS A 42 -9.38 -5.59 -1.53
C LYS A 42 -8.99 -6.91 -2.20
N LYS A 43 -9.54 -7.22 -3.38
CA LYS A 43 -9.15 -8.41 -4.15
C LYS A 43 -7.71 -8.28 -4.64
N LYS A 44 -7.35 -7.10 -5.15
CA LYS A 44 -6.01 -6.81 -5.63
C LYS A 44 -4.94 -6.97 -4.55
N VAL A 45 -5.18 -6.49 -3.33
CA VAL A 45 -4.27 -6.71 -2.20
C VAL A 45 -4.08 -8.20 -1.92
N VAL A 46 -5.14 -9.00 -1.91
CA VAL A 46 -5.03 -10.45 -1.69
C VAL A 46 -4.28 -11.14 -2.83
N GLU A 47 -4.51 -10.72 -4.07
CA GLU A 47 -3.83 -11.26 -5.25
C GLU A 47 -2.33 -10.90 -5.24
N LEU A 48 -1.99 -9.65 -4.91
CA LEU A 48 -0.62 -9.15 -4.88
C LEU A 48 0.17 -9.65 -3.66
N ALA A 49 -0.44 -9.65 -2.49
CA ALA A 49 0.21 -9.98 -1.22
C ALA A 49 0.00 -11.43 -0.76
N GLY A 50 -0.89 -12.17 -1.43
CA GLY A 50 -1.36 -13.49 -0.99
C GLY A 50 -2.20 -13.48 0.30
N ARG A 51 -2.35 -12.32 0.95
CA ARG A 51 -2.98 -12.15 2.28
C ARG A 51 -3.72 -10.82 2.34
N ARG A 52 -4.75 -10.70 3.19
CA ARG A 52 -5.38 -9.40 3.52
C ARG A 52 -4.53 -8.60 4.52
N LEU A 53 -3.26 -8.41 4.20
CA LEU A 53 -2.37 -7.57 4.99
C LEU A 53 -2.26 -6.20 4.34
N VAL A 54 -2.27 -5.16 5.14
CA VAL A 54 -2.01 -3.78 4.71
C VAL A 54 -1.06 -3.12 5.72
N PRO A 55 -0.26 -2.14 5.30
CA PRO A 55 -0.19 -1.54 3.96
C PRO A 55 0.46 -2.45 2.91
N VAL A 56 0.05 -2.31 1.64
CA VAL A 56 0.73 -2.94 0.50
C VAL A 56 1.19 -1.84 -0.45
N ILE A 57 2.48 -1.79 -0.74
CA ILE A 57 3.08 -0.80 -1.63
C ILE A 57 3.48 -1.51 -2.92
N VAL A 58 3.06 -0.98 -4.05
CA VAL A 58 3.39 -1.49 -5.39
C VAL A 58 4.18 -0.42 -6.11
N ASP A 59 5.45 -0.68 -6.40
CA ASP A 59 6.33 0.17 -7.22
C ASP A 59 6.66 -0.55 -8.53
N GLY A 60 5.80 -0.36 -9.54
CA GLY A 60 5.90 -1.10 -10.80
C GLY A 60 5.80 -2.61 -10.56
N ASP A 61 6.91 -3.32 -10.75
CA ASP A 61 7.02 -4.76 -10.55
C ASP A 61 7.37 -5.15 -9.09
N ASN A 62 7.70 -4.19 -8.23
CA ASN A 62 8.05 -4.46 -6.84
C ASN A 62 6.81 -4.37 -5.95
N ILE A 63 6.47 -5.48 -5.29
CA ILE A 63 5.37 -5.54 -4.33
C ILE A 63 5.97 -5.68 -2.93
N THR A 64 5.72 -4.69 -2.09
CA THR A 64 6.11 -4.69 -0.68
C THR A 64 4.86 -4.87 0.17
N VAL A 65 4.82 -5.93 0.96
CA VAL A 65 3.68 -6.27 1.82
C VAL A 65 4.06 -6.03 3.28
N GLY A 66 3.25 -5.23 3.96
CA GLY A 66 3.51 -4.81 5.33
C GLY A 66 4.49 -3.64 5.37
N PHE A 67 4.35 -2.82 6.41
CA PHE A 67 5.26 -1.73 6.68
C PHE A 67 5.80 -1.90 8.10
N GLN A 68 7.11 -2.09 8.20
CA GLN A 68 7.85 -2.09 9.46
C GLN A 68 7.32 -3.09 10.52
N GLY A 69 7.19 -4.38 10.15
CA GLY A 69 7.24 -5.48 11.13
C GLY A 69 6.00 -5.74 11.99
N GLY A 70 4.82 -5.23 11.63
CA GLY A 70 3.56 -5.66 12.25
C GLY A 70 3.15 -7.06 11.76
N GLY A 71 3.77 -8.10 12.32
CA GLY A 71 3.41 -9.51 12.10
C GLY A 71 2.00 -9.86 12.59
#